data_AF-A0A3L8BWE1-F1
#
_entry.id   AF-A0A3L8BWE1-F1
#
_cell.length_a   1.000
_cell.length_b   1.000
_cell.length_c   1.000
_cell.angle_alpha   90.00
_cell.angle_beta   90.00
_cell.angle_gamma   90.00
#
_symmetry.space_group_name_H-M   'P 1'
#
loop_
_entity.id
_entity.type
_entity.pdbx_description
1 polymer ?
#
loop_
_entity_poly.entity_id
_entity_poly.type
_entity_poly.pdbx_seq_one_letter_code
_entity_poly.pdbx_strand_id
1 'polypeptide(L)'
;MIQAILFLCVVAAMCVAGFWPPNAEHYRAPYWSAAEQGLVFNGHSQAYTERFFAPDPEASAVTIEMAIKPQFQPPIRYRVLLHIYDLENDTQIVVGQWRQRLMVLQSEDYSNRQRLPKIYADLDSNQHLNRIRLESGPQGTRVYVNDQLQGSNRHLVLTLPAHPARSHLILGSDASASYPWMGSIQSLALHAHRPDTPASSGTGLQYRFSAQDTEQVADASDHGIALLLPATPVILKKKLLQLPTRRDLTTRWLWRDSLINFFGFIPFGLLLSRMLLARQQPRNPLTHSGRWQSIILPSTLAAFLFSLSIEITQITIPERTSYLLDLILNTAGGFTGALVAWYLPRWRRS
;
A
#
# COMPACT_ATOMS: atom_id res chain seq x y z
N MET A 1 -9.16 15.74 -38.79
CA MET A 1 -10.03 16.24 -37.71
C MET A 1 -10.67 15.11 -36.91
N ILE A 2 -11.49 14.25 -37.52
CA ILE A 2 -12.19 13.14 -36.83
C ILE A 2 -11.25 12.22 -36.03
N GLN A 3 -10.15 11.74 -36.64
CA GLN A 3 -9.18 10.86 -35.94
C GLN A 3 -8.55 11.50 -34.70
N ALA A 4 -8.30 12.82 -34.75
CA ALA A 4 -7.73 13.54 -33.61
C ALA A 4 -8.75 13.67 -32.48
N ILE A 5 -10.02 13.93 -32.80
CA ILE A 5 -11.11 13.97 -31.81
C ILE A 5 -11.26 12.60 -31.14
N LEU A 6 -11.31 11.52 -31.93
CA LEU A 6 -11.40 10.15 -31.38
C LEU A 6 -10.19 9.81 -30.50
N PHE A 7 -8.98 10.21 -30.91
CA PHE A 7 -7.77 9.99 -30.11
C PHE A 7 -7.86 10.71 -28.77
N LEU A 8 -8.30 11.98 -28.76
CA LEU A 8 -8.50 12.74 -27.53
C LEU A 8 -9.58 12.11 -26.63
N CYS A 9 -10.68 11.60 -27.19
CA CYS A 9 -11.69 10.87 -26.43
C CYS A 9 -11.14 9.59 -25.79
N VAL A 10 -10.32 8.83 -26.51
CA VAL A 10 -9.64 7.63 -25.97
C VAL A 10 -8.71 8.02 -24.82
N VAL A 11 -7.85 9.02 -25.02
CA VAL A 11 -6.95 9.52 -23.96
C VAL A 11 -7.73 9.99 -22.74
N ALA A 12 -8.82 10.75 -22.93
CA ALA A 12 -9.66 11.22 -21.83
C ALA A 12 -10.29 10.05 -21.05
N ALA A 13 -10.84 9.05 -21.76
CA ALA A 13 -11.40 7.86 -21.14
C ALA A 13 -10.35 7.07 -20.34
N MET A 14 -9.13 6.95 -20.87
CA MET A 14 -8.01 6.31 -20.17
C MET A 14 -7.58 7.08 -18.93
N CYS A 15 -7.52 8.42 -18.99
CA CYS A 15 -7.25 9.25 -17.81
C CYS A 15 -8.32 9.08 -16.74
N VAL A 16 -9.61 9.09 -17.12
CA VAL A 16 -10.69 8.86 -16.16
C VAL A 16 -10.56 7.48 -15.52
N ALA A 17 -10.35 6.43 -16.30
CA ALA A 17 -10.20 5.07 -15.77
C ALA A 17 -8.95 4.91 -14.89
N GLY A 18 -7.82 5.49 -15.30
CA GLY A 18 -6.54 5.40 -14.61
C GLY A 18 -6.47 6.22 -13.32
N PHE A 19 -7.11 7.39 -13.28
CA PHE A 19 -7.06 8.29 -12.12
C PHE A 19 -8.26 8.14 -11.19
N TRP A 20 -9.26 7.32 -11.53
CA TRP A 20 -10.39 7.08 -10.64
C TRP A 20 -9.92 6.35 -9.37
N PRO A 21 -10.00 6.99 -8.19
CA PRO A 21 -9.58 6.36 -6.95
C PRO A 21 -10.60 5.28 -6.58
N PRO A 22 -10.16 4.04 -6.29
CA PRO A 22 -11.05 3.07 -5.68
C PRO A 22 -11.47 3.64 -4.32
N ASN A 23 -12.77 3.67 -4.06
CA ASN A 23 -13.32 3.93 -2.72
C ASN A 23 -12.94 5.26 -2.05
N ALA A 24 -12.52 6.31 -2.78
CA ALA A 24 -12.18 7.62 -2.17
C ALA A 24 -13.32 8.21 -1.32
N GLU A 25 -14.57 7.96 -1.69
CA GLU A 25 -15.77 8.40 -0.95
C GLU A 25 -15.93 7.72 0.43
N HIS A 26 -15.19 6.64 0.68
CA HIS A 26 -15.29 5.85 1.92
C HIS A 26 -14.22 6.22 2.96
N TYR A 27 -13.28 7.12 2.63
CA TYR A 27 -12.31 7.55 3.63
C TYR A 27 -13.02 8.34 4.73
N ARG A 28 -12.78 7.94 5.97
CA ARG A 28 -13.13 8.71 7.16
C ARG A 28 -11.89 8.82 8.01
N ALA A 29 -11.57 10.03 8.46
CA ALA A 29 -10.50 10.22 9.43
C ALA A 29 -10.77 9.36 10.67
N PRO A 30 -9.73 8.83 11.35
CA PRO A 30 -9.94 8.22 12.65
C PRO A 30 -10.61 9.20 13.60
N TYR A 31 -11.57 8.74 14.40
CA TYR A 31 -12.28 9.59 15.35
C TYR A 31 -12.51 8.85 16.66
N TRP A 32 -12.56 9.59 17.76
CA TRP A 32 -12.89 9.01 19.05
C TRP A 32 -14.39 8.72 19.15
N SER A 33 -14.75 7.55 19.69
CA SER A 33 -16.13 7.14 19.94
C SER A 33 -16.36 6.85 21.41
N ALA A 34 -17.41 7.45 21.99
CA ALA A 34 -17.82 7.18 23.38
C ALA A 34 -18.28 5.73 23.58
N ALA A 35 -18.95 5.15 22.58
CA ALA A 35 -19.41 3.76 22.64
C ALA A 35 -18.22 2.78 22.65
N GLU A 36 -17.17 3.10 21.88
CA GLU A 36 -16.00 2.25 21.81
C GLU A 36 -14.96 2.55 22.89
N GLN A 37 -15.02 3.75 23.49
CA GLN A 37 -14.03 4.29 24.43
C GLN A 37 -12.62 4.28 23.83
N GLY A 38 -12.51 4.67 22.56
CA GLY A 38 -11.25 4.63 21.83
C GLY A 38 -11.33 5.27 20.45
N LEU A 39 -10.18 5.33 19.79
CA LEU A 39 -10.03 5.82 18.44
C LEU A 39 -10.51 4.75 17.45
N VAL A 40 -11.51 5.08 16.64
CA VAL A 40 -12.15 4.20 15.67
C VAL A 40 -11.48 4.33 14.31
N PHE A 41 -11.17 3.18 13.71
CA PHE A 41 -10.62 3.06 12.36
C PHE A 41 -11.65 2.37 11.46
N ASN A 42 -12.00 3.01 10.35
CA ASN A 42 -13.03 2.56 9.42
C ASN A 42 -12.42 2.29 8.05
N GLY A 43 -11.66 1.21 7.94
CA GLY A 43 -11.06 0.81 6.69
C GLY A 43 -9.83 1.67 6.41
N HIS A 44 -9.93 2.59 5.47
CA HIS A 44 -8.77 3.38 5.01
C HIS A 44 -8.29 4.44 6.02
N SER A 45 -8.94 4.56 7.18
CA SER A 45 -8.49 5.41 8.27
C SER A 45 -7.09 5.01 8.73
N GLN A 46 -6.24 5.99 8.99
CA GLN A 46 -4.91 5.75 9.53
C GLN A 46 -4.54 6.85 10.51
N ALA A 47 -3.70 6.53 11.47
CA ALA A 47 -3.04 7.49 12.34
C ALA A 47 -1.55 7.22 12.30
N TYR A 48 -0.70 8.26 12.30
CA TYR A 48 0.74 8.05 12.13
C TYR A 48 1.59 9.11 12.83
N THR A 49 2.85 8.79 13.09
CA THR A 49 3.85 9.75 13.61
C THR A 49 4.72 10.29 12.48
N GLU A 50 5.09 11.57 12.52
CA GLU A 50 6.01 12.16 11.52
C GLU A 50 7.45 11.71 11.70
N ARG A 51 7.80 11.30 12.92
CA ARG A 51 9.09 10.77 13.32
C ARG A 51 8.90 9.68 14.36
N PHE A 52 9.97 8.98 14.69
CA PHE A 52 10.02 8.01 15.76
C PHE A 52 10.91 8.51 16.91
N PHE A 53 10.87 7.83 18.05
CA PHE A 53 11.82 8.10 19.13
C PHE A 53 13.13 7.34 18.88
N ALA A 54 14.23 7.83 19.45
CA ALA A 54 15.49 7.09 19.49
C ALA A 54 15.45 6.14 20.70
N PRO A 55 15.43 4.82 20.52
CA PRO A 55 15.53 3.90 21.64
C PRO A 55 16.90 4.05 22.32
N ASP A 56 16.97 3.73 23.62
CA ASP A 56 18.24 3.63 24.35
C ASP A 56 19.17 2.64 23.60
N PRO A 57 20.43 2.99 23.30
CA PRO A 57 21.38 2.07 22.68
C PRO A 57 21.55 0.72 23.41
N GLU A 58 21.30 0.68 24.72
CA GLU A 58 21.35 -0.55 25.51
C GLU A 58 20.00 -1.31 25.55
N ALA A 59 18.93 -0.73 24.99
CA ALA A 59 17.64 -1.41 24.89
C ALA A 59 17.68 -2.50 23.81
N SER A 60 17.62 -3.75 24.26
CA SER A 60 17.53 -4.95 23.40
C SER A 60 16.22 -5.72 23.59
N ALA A 61 15.31 -5.19 24.41
CA ALA A 61 13.96 -5.70 24.59
C ALA A 61 12.92 -4.64 24.22
N VAL A 62 11.78 -5.11 23.70
CA VAL A 62 10.67 -4.28 23.24
C VAL A 62 9.37 -4.84 23.80
N THR A 63 8.57 -3.98 24.42
CA THR A 63 7.22 -4.30 24.84
C THR A 63 6.22 -3.42 24.12
N ILE A 64 5.20 -4.02 23.50
CA ILE A 64 4.07 -3.31 22.89
C ILE A 64 2.81 -3.73 23.62
N GLU A 65 2.08 -2.77 24.18
CA GLU A 65 0.79 -2.99 24.82
C GLU A 65 -0.30 -2.23 24.08
N MET A 66 -1.41 -2.91 23.80
CA MET A 66 -2.56 -2.31 23.12
C MET A 66 -3.85 -2.85 23.71
N ALA A 67 -4.87 -2.00 23.78
CA ALA A 67 -6.23 -2.40 24.09
C ALA A 67 -7.10 -2.17 22.85
N ILE A 68 -7.57 -3.24 22.22
CA ILE A 68 -8.27 -3.17 20.92
C ILE A 68 -9.63 -3.85 20.93
N LYS A 69 -10.53 -3.33 20.10
CA LYS A 69 -11.80 -3.95 19.74
C LYS A 69 -11.83 -4.19 18.23
N PRO A 70 -11.39 -5.36 17.76
CA PRO A 70 -11.31 -5.65 16.33
C PRO A 70 -12.70 -5.91 15.74
N GLN A 71 -12.93 -5.45 14.51
CA GLN A 71 -14.10 -5.87 13.75
C GLN A 71 -13.80 -7.19 13.04
N PHE A 72 -14.45 -8.28 13.48
CA PHE A 72 -14.27 -9.63 12.93
C PHE A 72 -15.10 -9.92 11.66
N GLN A 73 -15.87 -8.94 11.17
CA GLN A 73 -16.68 -9.13 9.95
C GLN A 73 -15.80 -9.56 8.77
N PRO A 74 -16.33 -10.40 7.86
CA PRO A 74 -15.52 -11.04 6.84
C PRO A 74 -14.95 -9.99 5.89
N PRO A 75 -13.62 -9.91 5.85
CA PRO A 75 -12.97 -10.46 4.68
C PRO A 75 -11.90 -11.49 5.05
N ILE A 76 -11.60 -12.36 4.08
CA ILE A 76 -10.57 -13.40 4.16
C ILE A 76 -9.13 -12.80 4.14
N ARG A 77 -9.00 -11.48 4.00
CA ARG A 77 -7.74 -10.78 3.78
C ARG A 77 -7.08 -10.36 5.09
N TYR A 78 -5.76 -10.31 5.06
CA TYR A 78 -4.95 -9.74 6.12
C TYR A 78 -5.16 -8.23 6.20
N ARG A 79 -5.06 -7.68 7.41
CA ARG A 79 -5.20 -6.25 7.72
C ARG A 79 -4.11 -5.82 8.69
N VAL A 80 -3.63 -4.59 8.60
CA VAL A 80 -2.53 -4.11 9.43
C VAL A 80 -3.07 -3.17 10.51
N LEU A 81 -2.95 -3.62 11.76
CA LEU A 81 -3.38 -2.87 12.94
C LEU A 81 -2.32 -1.84 13.33
N LEU A 82 -1.06 -2.29 13.41
CA LEU A 82 0.10 -1.47 13.75
C LEU A 82 1.24 -1.81 12.81
N HIS A 83 1.91 -0.77 12.34
CA HIS A 83 3.10 -0.85 11.50
C HIS A 83 4.12 0.17 11.99
N ILE A 84 5.27 -0.31 12.45
CA ILE A 84 6.45 0.52 12.66
C ILE A 84 7.37 0.22 11.49
N TYR A 85 7.88 1.23 10.79
CA TYR A 85 8.74 1.01 9.64
C TYR A 85 9.82 2.08 9.51
N ASP A 86 10.96 1.70 8.94
CA ASP A 86 12.11 2.54 8.62
C ASP A 86 12.23 2.68 7.09
N LEU A 87 12.32 3.92 6.58
CA LEU A 87 12.51 4.17 5.14
C LEU A 87 13.90 3.80 4.63
N GLU A 88 14.93 3.66 5.49
CA GLU A 88 16.31 3.42 5.06
C GLU A 88 16.73 1.96 5.06
N ASN A 89 16.31 1.16 6.05
CA ASN A 89 16.84 -0.20 6.24
C ASN A 89 15.77 -1.31 6.15
N ASP A 90 14.56 -1.00 5.67
CA ASP A 90 13.40 -1.91 5.55
C ASP A 90 13.04 -2.65 6.86
N THR A 91 13.60 -2.24 8.00
CA THR A 91 13.21 -2.74 9.32
C THR A 91 11.78 -2.33 9.58
N GLN A 92 10.96 -3.31 9.94
CA GLN A 92 9.55 -3.07 10.16
C GLN A 92 8.99 -4.05 11.16
N ILE A 93 8.17 -3.57 12.08
CA ILE A 93 7.36 -4.41 12.94
C ILE A 93 5.94 -4.29 12.46
N VAL A 94 5.33 -5.42 12.13
CA VAL A 94 3.95 -5.47 11.68
C VAL A 94 3.15 -6.32 12.66
N VAL A 95 2.09 -5.72 13.18
CA VAL A 95 1.03 -6.40 13.92
C VAL A 95 -0.23 -6.24 13.10
N GLY A 96 -0.80 -7.35 12.67
CA GLY A 96 -2.02 -7.33 11.89
C GLY A 96 -3.01 -8.38 12.33
N GLN A 97 -4.15 -8.38 11.66
CA GLN A 97 -5.25 -9.26 11.92
C GLN A 97 -5.51 -10.13 10.68
N TRP A 98 -5.65 -11.43 10.90
CA TRP A 98 -6.17 -12.37 9.92
C TRP A 98 -7.30 -13.17 10.55
N ARG A 99 -8.53 -12.94 10.07
CA ARG A 99 -9.76 -13.49 10.69
C ARG A 99 -9.84 -13.11 12.17
N GLN A 100 -9.87 -14.11 13.06
CA GLN A 100 -9.91 -13.94 14.52
C GLN A 100 -8.52 -14.07 15.16
N ARG A 101 -7.44 -13.95 14.37
CA ARG A 101 -6.07 -14.07 14.87
C ARG A 101 -5.30 -12.79 14.70
N LEU A 102 -4.50 -12.46 15.69
CA LEU A 102 -3.38 -11.55 15.55
C LEU A 102 -2.24 -12.29 14.82
N MET A 103 -1.54 -11.58 13.93
CA MET A 103 -0.28 -12.02 13.35
C MET A 103 0.78 -10.97 13.63
N VAL A 104 1.93 -11.42 14.15
CA VAL A 104 3.09 -10.58 14.47
C VAL A 104 4.29 -11.05 13.67
N LEU A 105 4.97 -10.13 12.99
CA LEU A 105 6.15 -10.41 12.16
C LEU A 105 7.03 -9.16 12.00
N GLN A 106 8.30 -9.38 11.62
CA GLN A 106 9.26 -8.32 11.28
C GLN A 106 9.53 -8.27 9.76
N SER A 107 8.49 -8.14 8.93
CA SER A 107 8.61 -8.03 7.45
C SER A 107 7.26 -7.73 6.77
N GLU A 108 7.28 -7.46 5.46
CA GLU A 108 6.08 -7.48 4.59
C GLU A 108 5.68 -8.91 4.14
N ASP A 109 6.17 -10.00 4.77
CA ASP A 109 5.84 -11.39 4.39
C ASP A 109 4.45 -11.84 4.88
N TYR A 110 3.42 -11.01 4.62
CA TYR A 110 2.04 -11.24 5.01
C TYR A 110 1.46 -12.53 4.40
N SER A 111 1.97 -12.92 3.23
CA SER A 111 1.54 -14.11 2.49
C SER A 111 2.32 -15.38 2.83
N ASN A 112 3.29 -15.30 3.75
CA ASN A 112 4.10 -16.43 4.21
C ASN A 112 4.90 -17.14 3.10
N ARG A 113 5.43 -16.40 2.13
CA ARG A 113 6.23 -16.97 1.03
C ARG A 113 7.67 -17.18 1.40
N GLN A 114 8.25 -16.21 2.10
CA GLN A 114 9.62 -16.30 2.57
C GLN A 114 9.74 -17.22 3.78
N ARG A 115 8.58 -17.62 4.36
CA ARG A 115 8.49 -18.45 5.57
C ARG A 115 9.26 -17.82 6.73
N LEU A 116 9.25 -16.49 6.78
CA LEU A 116 9.91 -15.75 7.85
C LEU A 116 9.23 -16.05 9.18
N PRO A 117 9.98 -15.99 10.30
CA PRO A 117 9.43 -16.15 11.64
C PRO A 117 8.23 -15.21 11.85
N LYS A 118 7.15 -15.77 12.40
CA LYS A 118 5.93 -15.04 12.79
C LYS A 118 5.27 -15.72 13.97
N ILE A 119 4.37 -15.01 14.63
CA ILE A 119 3.51 -15.54 15.69
C ILE A 119 2.06 -15.32 15.29
N TYR A 120 1.22 -16.33 15.54
CA TYR A 120 -0.22 -16.19 15.55
C TYR A 120 -0.70 -16.26 16.99
N ALA A 121 -1.66 -15.42 17.35
CA ALA A 121 -2.35 -15.46 18.63
C ALA A 121 -3.85 -15.35 18.39
N ASP A 122 -4.64 -16.22 19.03
CA ASP A 122 -6.09 -16.15 18.93
C ASP A 122 -6.62 -14.93 19.71
N LEU A 123 -7.46 -14.13 19.07
CA LEU A 123 -8.18 -13.03 19.71
C LEU A 123 -9.49 -13.58 20.27
N ASP A 124 -9.88 -13.10 21.45
CA ASP A 124 -11.17 -13.43 22.02
C ASP A 124 -12.26 -12.67 21.25
N SER A 125 -13.09 -13.42 20.53
CA SER A 125 -14.22 -12.87 19.76
C SER A 125 -15.50 -12.72 20.58
N ASN A 126 -15.56 -13.35 21.75
CA ASN A 126 -16.67 -13.20 22.70
C ASN A 126 -16.46 -11.98 23.60
N GLN A 127 -15.19 -11.62 23.85
CA GLN A 127 -14.85 -10.37 24.51
C GLN A 127 -14.78 -9.23 23.50
N HIS A 128 -15.51 -8.15 23.79
CA HIS A 128 -15.46 -6.94 22.98
C HIS A 128 -14.10 -6.25 23.03
N LEU A 129 -13.32 -6.44 24.10
CA LEU A 129 -12.01 -5.82 24.31
C LEU A 129 -10.92 -6.88 24.47
N ASN A 130 -9.88 -6.78 23.66
CA ASN A 130 -8.69 -7.61 23.73
C ASN A 130 -7.51 -6.76 24.19
N ARG A 131 -6.92 -7.10 25.35
CA ARG A 131 -5.68 -6.51 25.84
C ARG A 131 -4.51 -7.33 25.34
N ILE A 132 -3.71 -6.76 24.45
CA ILE A 132 -2.58 -7.41 23.82
C ILE A 132 -1.31 -6.89 24.47
N ARG A 133 -0.43 -7.81 24.90
CA ARG A 133 0.94 -7.51 25.29
C ARG A 133 1.89 -8.34 24.43
N LEU A 134 2.78 -7.66 23.72
CA LEU A 134 3.87 -8.27 22.97
C LEU A 134 5.15 -8.03 23.76
N GLU A 135 5.89 -9.08 24.07
CA GLU A 135 7.19 -9.00 24.73
C GLU A 135 8.22 -9.63 23.80
N SER A 136 9.22 -8.85 23.39
CA SER A 136 10.32 -9.32 22.55
C SER A 136 11.65 -9.01 23.21
N GLY A 137 12.58 -9.96 23.14
CA GLY A 137 13.95 -9.76 23.59
C GLY A 137 14.86 -10.87 23.09
N PRO A 138 16.04 -11.07 23.71
CA PRO A 138 17.02 -12.08 23.28
C PRO A 138 16.48 -13.52 23.24
N GLN A 139 15.39 -13.81 23.96
CA GLN A 139 14.75 -15.13 24.02
C GLN A 139 13.64 -15.31 22.95
N GLY A 140 13.47 -14.34 22.05
CA GLY A 140 12.40 -14.28 21.06
C GLY A 140 11.20 -13.46 21.53
N THR A 141 10.08 -13.65 20.85
CA THR A 141 8.85 -12.88 21.05
C THR A 141 7.75 -13.75 21.67
N ARG A 142 6.97 -13.16 22.57
CA ARG A 142 5.76 -13.73 23.20
C ARG A 142 4.59 -12.79 23.03
N VAL A 143 3.41 -13.35 22.85
CA VAL A 143 2.16 -12.63 22.65
C VAL A 143 1.17 -13.10 23.70
N TYR A 144 0.72 -12.16 24.51
CA TYR A 144 -0.33 -12.36 25.50
C TYR A 144 -1.59 -11.65 25.04
N VAL A 145 -2.74 -12.31 25.21
CA VAL A 145 -4.06 -11.72 25.01
C VAL A 145 -4.82 -11.92 26.32
N ASN A 146 -5.32 -10.83 26.90
CA ASN A 146 -6.01 -10.81 28.19
C ASN A 146 -5.19 -11.49 29.29
N ASP A 147 -3.90 -11.13 29.37
CA ASP A 147 -2.90 -11.67 30.31
C ASP A 147 -2.61 -13.18 30.19
N GLN A 148 -3.14 -13.84 29.14
CA GLN A 148 -2.84 -15.24 28.83
C GLN A 148 -1.88 -15.35 27.65
N LEU A 149 -0.83 -16.17 27.78
CA LEU A 149 0.10 -16.44 26.68
C LEU A 149 -0.62 -17.21 25.55
N GLN A 150 -0.76 -16.57 24.38
CA GLN A 150 -1.44 -17.15 23.21
C GLN A 150 -0.45 -17.61 22.12
N GLY A 151 0.76 -17.06 22.09
CA GLY A 151 1.75 -17.42 21.09
C GLY A 151 3.17 -17.04 21.48
N SER A 152 4.15 -17.79 20.98
CA SER A 152 5.57 -17.44 21.14
C SER A 152 6.40 -17.96 19.98
N ASN A 153 7.52 -17.31 19.69
CA ASN A 153 8.47 -17.74 18.68
C ASN A 153 9.89 -17.27 19.05
N ARG A 154 10.79 -18.23 19.31
CA ARG A 154 12.19 -17.96 19.67
C ARG A 154 13.03 -17.39 18.53
N HIS A 155 12.58 -17.58 17.30
CA HIS A 155 13.26 -17.10 16.09
C HIS A 155 12.74 -15.75 15.60
N LEU A 156 11.71 -15.20 16.26
CA LEU A 156 11.23 -13.85 16.00
C LEU A 156 11.71 -12.94 17.13
N VAL A 157 12.62 -12.02 16.84
CA VAL A 157 13.06 -10.97 17.76
C VAL A 157 12.71 -9.65 17.09
N LEU A 158 11.77 -8.90 17.67
CA LEU A 158 11.36 -7.58 17.22
C LEU A 158 12.48 -6.55 17.44
N THR A 159 12.87 -5.86 16.38
CA THR A 159 13.87 -4.79 16.39
C THR A 159 13.20 -3.47 16.02
N LEU A 160 13.44 -2.43 16.82
CA LEU A 160 12.98 -1.09 16.51
C LEU A 160 13.85 -0.45 15.40
N PRO A 161 13.29 0.49 14.64
CA PRO A 161 14.04 1.25 13.65
C PRO A 161 15.25 1.97 14.23
N ALA A 162 16.31 2.08 13.41
CA ALA A 162 17.57 2.72 13.80
C ALA A 162 17.64 4.20 13.39
N HIS A 163 16.73 4.67 12.51
CA HIS A 163 16.74 6.03 11.98
C HIS A 163 15.46 6.79 12.38
N PRO A 164 15.39 7.36 13.59
CA PRO A 164 14.15 7.93 14.12
C PRO A 164 13.52 9.02 13.23
N ALA A 165 14.34 9.82 12.55
CA ALA A 165 13.88 10.87 11.63
C ALA A 165 13.25 10.35 10.33
N ARG A 166 13.43 9.06 10.02
CA ARG A 166 12.92 8.39 8.81
C ARG A 166 12.05 7.18 9.13
N SER A 167 11.66 7.08 10.39
CA SER A 167 10.88 5.98 10.92
C SER A 167 9.55 6.50 11.43
N HIS A 168 8.53 5.68 11.25
CA HIS A 168 7.16 6.07 11.57
C HIS A 168 6.44 4.93 12.26
N LEU A 169 5.58 5.28 13.21
CA LEU A 169 4.54 4.41 13.72
C LEU A 169 3.25 4.73 12.99
N ILE A 170 2.53 3.70 12.54
CA ILE A 170 1.25 3.80 11.86
C ILE A 170 0.26 2.86 12.56
N LEU A 171 -0.95 3.35 12.77
CA LEU A 171 -2.11 2.58 13.19
C LEU A 171 -3.18 2.56 12.10
N GLY A 172 -3.93 1.46 12.02
CA GLY A 172 -5.09 1.33 11.14
C GLY A 172 -4.78 0.95 9.69
N SER A 173 -3.52 0.99 9.27
CA SER A 173 -3.08 0.50 7.96
C SER A 173 -1.55 0.31 7.92
N ASP A 174 -1.03 -0.19 6.81
CA ASP A 174 0.40 -0.16 6.48
C ASP A 174 0.81 1.18 5.82
N ALA A 175 2.13 1.36 5.63
CA ALA A 175 2.71 2.59 5.07
C ALA A 175 2.29 2.88 3.63
N SER A 176 1.83 1.87 2.89
CA SER A 176 1.29 2.03 1.54
C SER A 176 -0.23 2.13 1.47
N ALA A 177 -0.91 2.30 2.62
CA ALA A 177 -2.37 2.45 2.71
C ALA A 177 -3.16 1.34 1.98
N SER A 178 -2.62 0.12 1.95
CA SER A 178 -3.10 -1.01 1.14
C SER A 178 -3.73 -2.12 1.98
N TYR A 179 -3.47 -2.16 3.29
CA TYR A 179 -3.98 -3.16 4.23
C TYR A 179 -4.82 -2.54 5.36
N PRO A 180 -5.95 -1.91 5.03
CA PRO A 180 -6.80 -1.20 5.99
C PRO A 180 -7.32 -2.11 7.10
N TRP A 181 -7.25 -1.64 8.34
CA TRP A 181 -7.79 -2.30 9.53
C TRP A 181 -9.09 -1.62 9.99
N MET A 182 -9.95 -2.41 10.64
CA MET A 182 -11.24 -1.93 11.14
C MET A 182 -11.46 -2.36 12.58
N GLY A 183 -11.88 -1.42 13.40
CA GLY A 183 -12.09 -1.60 14.84
C GLY A 183 -11.73 -0.34 15.60
N SER A 184 -11.60 -0.46 16.92
CA SER A 184 -11.15 0.65 17.76
C SER A 184 -9.93 0.29 18.58
N ILE A 185 -9.09 1.28 18.86
CA ILE A 185 -7.94 1.18 19.76
C ILE A 185 -8.19 2.13 20.93
N GLN A 186 -8.12 1.61 22.16
CA GLN A 186 -8.34 2.41 23.38
C GLN A 186 -7.03 2.98 23.94
N SER A 187 -5.93 2.24 23.78
CA SER A 187 -4.60 2.68 24.16
C SER A 187 -3.52 1.96 23.37
N LEU A 188 -2.36 2.61 23.27
CA LEU A 188 -1.12 2.05 22.76
C LEU A 188 0.02 2.49 23.69
N ALA A 189 0.85 1.55 24.11
CA ALA A 189 2.13 1.83 24.73
C ALA A 189 3.21 1.00 24.05
N LEU A 190 4.36 1.59 23.80
CA LEU A 190 5.53 0.94 23.21
C LEU A 190 6.73 1.32 24.05
N HIS A 191 7.49 0.34 24.54
CA HIS A 191 8.65 0.54 25.40
C HIS A 191 9.86 -0.22 24.87
N ALA A 192 10.97 0.49 24.66
CA ALA A 192 12.30 -0.07 24.49
C ALA A 192 13.00 -0.09 25.86
N HIS A 193 13.44 -1.26 26.31
CA HIS A 193 14.02 -1.44 27.64
C HIS A 193 15.14 -2.47 27.63
N ARG A 194 15.89 -2.51 28.73
CA ARG A 194 16.88 -3.57 28.96
C ARG A 194 16.16 -4.86 29.36
N PRO A 195 16.60 -6.05 28.92
CA PRO A 195 15.89 -7.31 29.13
C PRO A 195 15.53 -7.64 30.59
N ASP A 196 16.34 -7.17 31.55
CA ASP A 196 16.18 -7.46 32.98
C ASP A 196 15.51 -6.31 33.77
N THR A 197 14.99 -5.30 33.07
CA THR A 197 14.30 -4.16 33.68
C THR A 197 12.81 -4.18 33.37
N PRO A 198 11.95 -3.64 34.25
CA PRO A 198 10.54 -3.48 33.92
C PRO A 198 10.36 -2.63 32.65
N ALA A 199 9.42 -3.01 31.79
CA ALA A 199 9.14 -2.25 30.55
C ALA A 199 8.79 -0.77 30.83
N SER A 200 8.13 -0.50 31.96
CA SER A 200 7.80 0.86 32.43
C SER A 200 9.02 1.74 32.73
N SER A 201 10.20 1.16 32.90
CA SER A 201 11.46 1.87 33.09
C SER A 201 12.17 2.20 31.77
N GLY A 202 11.67 1.69 30.64
CA GLY A 202 12.21 1.95 29.31
C GLY A 202 11.71 3.24 28.67
N THR A 203 12.41 3.70 27.65
CA THR A 203 11.97 4.81 26.79
C THR A 203 10.91 4.33 25.80
N GLY A 204 9.98 5.20 25.40
CA GLY A 204 8.82 4.69 24.68
C GLY A 204 7.77 5.73 24.35
N LEU A 205 6.75 5.31 23.62
CA LEU A 205 5.59 6.12 23.25
C LEU A 205 4.37 5.66 24.02
N GLN A 206 3.52 6.60 24.44
CA GLN A 206 2.28 6.27 25.14
C GLN A 206 1.12 7.12 24.61
N TYR A 207 0.10 6.46 24.09
CA TYR A 207 -1.12 7.11 23.59
C TYR A 207 -2.34 6.59 24.35
N ARG A 208 -3.10 7.54 24.91
CA ARG A 208 -4.42 7.30 25.50
C ARG A 208 -5.43 8.13 24.74
N PHE A 209 -6.37 7.45 24.09
CA PHE A 209 -7.30 8.12 23.19
C PHE A 209 -8.51 8.65 23.94
N SER A 210 -8.87 9.89 23.68
CA SER A 210 -9.93 10.63 24.37
C SER A 210 -10.79 11.45 23.40
N ALA A 211 -11.92 11.94 23.89
CA ALA A 211 -12.84 12.78 23.11
C ALA A 211 -12.23 14.11 22.64
N GLN A 212 -11.08 14.53 23.21
CA GLN A 212 -10.39 15.77 22.86
C GLN A 212 -9.50 15.60 21.62
N ASP A 213 -9.23 14.36 21.20
CA ASP A 213 -8.37 14.08 20.06
C ASP A 213 -9.14 14.24 18.75
N THR A 214 -8.83 15.29 17.99
CA THR A 214 -9.48 15.59 16.70
C THR A 214 -8.52 15.47 15.52
N GLU A 215 -7.37 16.14 15.59
CA GLU A 215 -6.36 16.19 14.52
C GLU A 215 -5.07 15.46 14.91
N GLN A 216 -4.82 15.33 16.21
CA GLN A 216 -3.66 14.64 16.75
C GLN A 216 -3.94 14.14 18.16
N VAL A 217 -3.19 13.12 18.56
CA VAL A 217 -3.18 12.57 19.92
C VAL A 217 -1.81 12.87 20.52
N ALA A 218 -1.79 13.52 21.68
CA ALA A 218 -0.55 13.80 22.37
C ALA A 218 0.09 12.50 22.88
N ASP A 219 1.41 12.40 22.75
CA ASP A 219 2.19 11.38 23.43
C ASP A 219 2.32 11.74 24.91
N ALA A 220 1.89 10.82 25.77
CA ALA A 220 1.95 10.95 27.23
C ALA A 220 3.35 10.59 27.79
N SER A 221 4.30 10.21 26.95
CA SER A 221 5.70 10.03 27.31
C SER A 221 6.48 11.37 27.29
N ASP A 222 7.75 11.32 27.70
CA ASP A 222 8.66 12.47 27.69
C ASP A 222 9.14 12.88 26.28
N HIS A 223 8.78 12.14 25.21
CA HIS A 223 9.24 12.43 23.85
C HIS A 223 8.38 13.46 23.11
N GLY A 224 7.10 13.62 23.49
CA GLY A 224 6.17 14.56 22.87
C GLY A 224 5.97 14.31 21.36
N ILE A 225 6.02 13.06 20.91
CA ILE A 225 5.82 12.71 19.50
C ILE A 225 4.33 12.50 19.26
N ALA A 226 3.64 13.51 18.74
CA ALA A 226 2.21 13.40 18.48
C ALA A 226 1.88 12.33 17.41
N LEU A 227 0.75 11.65 17.60
CA LEU A 227 0.15 10.78 16.60
C LEU A 227 -0.88 11.59 15.80
N LEU A 228 -0.62 11.80 14.51
CA LEU A 228 -1.47 12.59 13.62
C LEU A 228 -2.68 11.79 13.14
N LEU A 229 -3.84 12.44 13.09
CA LEU A 229 -5.12 11.95 12.58
C LEU A 229 -5.46 12.70 11.28
N PRO A 230 -4.90 12.27 10.13
CA PRO A 230 -5.06 13.01 8.89
C PRO A 230 -6.53 13.06 8.44
N ALA A 231 -6.95 14.21 7.90
CA ALA A 231 -8.28 14.39 7.32
C ALA A 231 -8.43 13.71 5.95
N THR A 232 -7.32 13.34 5.32
CA THR A 232 -7.25 12.68 4.00
C THR A 232 -6.32 11.47 4.05
N PRO A 233 -6.48 10.48 3.15
CA PRO A 233 -5.54 9.36 3.07
C PRO A 233 -4.08 9.84 2.88
N VAL A 234 -3.13 9.22 3.57
CA VAL A 234 -1.69 9.55 3.45
C VAL A 234 -0.90 8.30 3.07
N ILE A 235 -0.14 8.37 1.98
CA ILE A 235 0.74 7.28 1.54
C ILE A 235 2.18 7.64 1.92
N LEU A 236 2.71 6.96 2.93
CA LEU A 236 4.05 7.23 3.45
C LEU A 236 5.14 6.43 2.71
N LYS A 237 4.82 5.22 2.23
CA LYS A 237 5.70 4.37 1.39
C LYS A 237 5.09 4.19 0.00
N LYS A 238 5.62 4.93 -0.98
CA LYS A 238 5.21 4.84 -2.40
C LYS A 238 5.81 3.60 -3.06
N LYS A 239 4.98 2.88 -3.83
CA LYS A 239 5.33 1.62 -4.49
C LYS A 239 5.19 1.78 -6.02
N LEU A 240 6.29 2.08 -6.70
CA LEU A 240 6.34 2.32 -8.15
C LEU A 240 6.81 1.06 -8.90
N LEU A 241 6.11 0.71 -10.00
CA LEU A 241 6.47 -0.37 -10.94
C LEU A 241 6.87 -1.69 -10.26
N GLN A 242 6.06 -2.12 -9.30
CA GLN A 242 6.30 -3.36 -8.59
C GLN A 242 6.23 -4.56 -9.53
N LEU A 243 7.06 -5.56 -9.25
CA LEU A 243 6.93 -6.84 -9.90
C LEU A 243 5.73 -7.59 -9.29
N PRO A 244 4.79 -8.09 -10.11
CA PRO A 244 3.69 -8.89 -9.62
C PRO A 244 4.27 -10.14 -9.00
N THR A 245 3.75 -10.48 -7.83
CA THR A 245 4.25 -11.63 -7.11
C THR A 245 3.51 -12.91 -7.53
N ARG A 246 4.01 -14.11 -7.18
CA ARG A 246 3.38 -15.37 -7.63
C ARG A 246 1.88 -15.50 -7.30
N ARG A 247 1.42 -14.96 -6.16
CA ARG A 247 -0.02 -14.95 -5.83
C ARG A 247 -0.78 -13.95 -6.69
N ASP A 248 -0.20 -12.79 -6.96
CA ASP A 248 -0.85 -11.78 -7.81
C ASP A 248 -1.03 -12.34 -9.22
N LEU A 249 -0.04 -13.09 -9.72
CA LEU A 249 -0.16 -13.82 -10.99
C LEU A 249 -1.23 -14.93 -10.98
N THR A 250 -1.68 -15.41 -9.81
CA THR A 250 -2.79 -16.36 -9.72
C THR A 250 -4.14 -15.69 -9.53
N THR A 251 -4.18 -14.38 -9.28
CA THR A 251 -5.42 -13.69 -8.96
C THR A 251 -6.10 -13.18 -10.21
N ARG A 252 -7.42 -13.40 -10.30
CA ARG A 252 -8.20 -13.01 -11.47
C ARG A 252 -8.26 -11.49 -11.68
N TRP A 253 -8.19 -10.71 -10.60
CA TRP A 253 -8.28 -9.25 -10.70
C TRP A 253 -7.08 -8.68 -11.47
N LEU A 254 -5.85 -9.14 -11.18
CA LEU A 254 -4.64 -8.63 -11.84
C LEU A 254 -4.75 -8.83 -13.35
N TRP A 255 -5.02 -10.06 -13.79
CA TRP A 255 -5.16 -10.36 -15.20
C TRP A 255 -6.30 -9.62 -15.87
N ARG A 256 -7.45 -9.47 -15.20
CA ARG A 256 -8.57 -8.70 -15.74
C ARG A 256 -8.15 -7.25 -15.98
N ASP A 257 -7.54 -6.61 -14.98
CA ASP A 257 -7.17 -5.20 -15.04
C ASP A 257 -6.05 -5.00 -16.10
N SER A 258 -5.04 -5.88 -16.10
CA SER A 258 -3.98 -5.89 -17.11
C SER A 258 -4.46 -6.15 -18.54
N LEU A 259 -5.46 -7.03 -18.74
CA LEU A 259 -6.06 -7.26 -20.07
C LEU A 259 -6.90 -6.07 -20.52
N ILE A 260 -7.68 -5.45 -19.62
CA ILE A 260 -8.42 -4.23 -19.90
C ILE A 260 -7.43 -3.14 -20.35
N ASN A 261 -6.31 -3.00 -19.65
CA ASN A 261 -5.31 -2.01 -20.01
C ASN A 261 -4.68 -2.32 -21.38
N PHE A 262 -4.28 -3.58 -21.65
CA PHE A 262 -3.80 -4.02 -22.97
C PHE A 262 -4.76 -3.64 -24.11
N PHE A 263 -6.03 -4.05 -24.00
CA PHE A 263 -7.04 -3.75 -25.02
C PHE A 263 -7.36 -2.26 -25.11
N GLY A 264 -7.28 -1.52 -24.00
CA GLY A 264 -7.46 -0.07 -23.95
C GLY A 264 -6.37 0.71 -24.70
N PHE A 265 -5.14 0.20 -24.75
CA PHE A 265 -4.03 0.83 -25.48
C PHE A 265 -4.00 0.49 -26.99
N ILE A 266 -4.72 -0.53 -27.46
CA ILE A 266 -4.82 -0.83 -28.90
C ILE A 266 -5.43 0.36 -29.70
N PRO A 267 -6.60 0.92 -29.31
CA PRO A 267 -7.15 2.11 -29.96
C PRO A 267 -6.20 3.31 -29.95
N PHE A 268 -5.47 3.51 -28.85
CA PHE A 268 -4.47 4.57 -28.72
C PHE A 268 -3.39 4.45 -29.81
N GLY A 269 -2.74 3.28 -29.89
CA GLY A 269 -1.68 3.02 -30.87
C GLY A 269 -2.17 3.11 -32.31
N LEU A 270 -3.38 2.60 -32.57
CA LEU A 270 -4.01 2.62 -33.89
C LEU A 270 -4.29 4.05 -34.37
N LEU A 271 -4.98 4.85 -33.56
CA LEU A 271 -5.38 6.20 -33.93
C LEU A 271 -4.17 7.12 -34.10
N LEU A 272 -3.20 7.05 -33.19
CA LEU A 272 -1.96 7.82 -33.29
C LEU A 272 -1.18 7.46 -34.56
N SER A 273 -1.04 6.15 -34.85
CA SER A 273 -0.37 5.68 -36.07
C SER A 273 -1.08 6.17 -37.33
N ARG A 274 -2.41 6.19 -37.37
CA ARG A 274 -3.17 6.73 -38.52
C ARG A 274 -2.97 8.24 -38.69
N MET A 275 -2.89 8.99 -37.59
CA MET A 275 -2.60 10.42 -37.64
C MET A 275 -1.18 10.70 -38.16
N LEU A 276 -0.18 9.92 -37.74
CA LEU A 276 1.19 10.00 -38.25
C LEU A 276 1.25 9.65 -39.74
N LEU A 277 0.60 8.56 -40.15
CA LEU A 277 0.45 8.16 -41.55
C LEU A 277 -0.19 9.26 -42.41
N ALA A 278 -1.23 9.92 -41.90
CA ALA A 278 -1.94 10.99 -42.62
C ALA A 278 -1.09 12.25 -42.82
N ARG A 279 -0.06 12.47 -42.00
CA ARG A 279 0.89 13.59 -42.12
C ARG A 279 2.04 13.30 -43.09
N GLN A 280 2.31 12.03 -43.39
CA GLN A 280 3.32 11.66 -44.38
C GLN A 280 2.74 11.88 -45.79
N GLN A 281 3.31 12.82 -46.55
CA GLN A 281 2.92 13.04 -47.96
C GLN A 281 3.14 11.78 -48.81
N PRO A 282 2.29 11.51 -49.83
CA PRO A 282 2.49 10.41 -50.76
C PRO A 282 3.72 10.69 -51.63
N ARG A 283 4.88 10.18 -51.23
CA ARG A 283 6.07 10.09 -52.08
C ARG A 283 6.45 8.63 -52.29
N ASN A 284 6.90 8.34 -53.51
CA ASN A 284 7.23 7.05 -54.12
C ASN A 284 7.13 5.78 -53.23
N PRO A 285 6.38 4.75 -53.66
CA PRO A 285 6.15 3.51 -52.90
C PRO A 285 7.40 2.62 -52.75
N LEU A 286 8.55 2.98 -53.32
CA LEU A 286 9.73 2.11 -53.39
C LEU A 286 10.68 2.18 -52.17
N THR A 287 10.51 3.15 -51.26
CA THR A 287 11.25 3.22 -49.98
C THR A 287 10.39 2.77 -48.81
N HIS A 288 9.98 1.49 -48.83
CA HIS A 288 9.11 0.90 -47.81
C HIS A 288 9.86 0.47 -46.53
N SER A 289 11.18 0.25 -46.60
CA SER A 289 11.97 -0.42 -45.56
C SER A 289 12.21 0.38 -44.28
N GLY A 290 12.16 1.73 -44.32
CA GLY A 290 12.35 2.60 -43.15
C GLY A 290 11.10 3.33 -42.64
N ARG A 291 9.97 3.22 -43.34
CA ARG A 291 8.75 4.01 -43.04
C ARG A 291 7.93 3.47 -41.86
N TRP A 292 7.97 2.17 -41.64
CA TRP A 292 7.27 1.57 -40.50
C TRP A 292 7.87 2.07 -39.18
N GLN A 293 9.19 2.28 -39.14
CA GLN A 293 9.89 2.79 -37.95
C GLN A 293 9.39 4.17 -37.56
N SER A 294 9.14 5.07 -38.53
CA SER A 294 8.65 6.44 -38.25
C SER A 294 7.18 6.51 -37.82
N ILE A 295 6.49 5.37 -37.70
CA ILE A 295 5.09 5.28 -37.26
C ILE A 295 4.98 4.39 -36.03
N ILE A 296 5.50 3.16 -36.11
CA ILE A 296 5.39 2.15 -35.06
C ILE A 296 6.23 2.55 -33.85
N LEU A 297 7.49 2.99 -34.03
CA LEU A 297 8.33 3.36 -32.89
C LEU A 297 7.77 4.59 -32.14
N PRO A 298 7.42 5.71 -32.79
CA PRO A 298 6.82 6.84 -32.08
C PRO A 298 5.50 6.50 -31.40
N SER A 299 4.64 5.68 -32.02
CA SER A 299 3.36 5.31 -31.43
C SER A 299 3.52 4.39 -30.21
N THR A 300 4.45 3.45 -30.29
CA THR A 300 4.79 2.55 -29.18
C THR A 300 5.46 3.32 -28.04
N LEU A 301 6.39 4.22 -28.36
CA LEU A 301 7.04 5.09 -27.38
C LEU A 301 6.03 6.03 -26.70
N ALA A 302 5.10 6.61 -27.46
CA ALA A 302 4.04 7.43 -26.90
C ALA A 302 3.13 6.63 -25.96
N ALA A 303 2.79 5.38 -26.32
CA ALA A 303 2.03 4.48 -25.46
C ALA A 303 2.80 4.16 -24.16
N PHE A 304 4.09 3.86 -24.26
CA PHE A 304 4.96 3.63 -23.12
C PHE A 304 5.02 4.85 -22.19
N LEU A 305 5.32 6.03 -22.74
CA LEU A 305 5.44 7.27 -21.95
C LEU A 305 4.11 7.65 -21.30
N PHE A 306 2.99 7.49 -22.01
CA PHE A 306 1.68 7.76 -21.46
C PHE A 306 1.33 6.78 -20.35
N SER A 307 1.57 5.47 -20.55
CA SER A 307 1.39 4.46 -19.51
C SER A 307 2.28 4.73 -18.30
N LEU A 308 3.56 5.06 -18.50
CA LEU A 308 4.49 5.40 -17.42
C LEU A 308 4.00 6.62 -16.63
N SER A 309 3.43 7.62 -17.31
CA SER A 309 2.86 8.80 -16.66
C SER A 309 1.65 8.43 -15.79
N ILE A 310 0.80 7.50 -16.26
CA ILE A 310 -0.32 6.97 -15.47
C ILE A 310 0.22 6.25 -14.22
N GLU A 311 1.18 5.32 -14.39
CA GLU A 311 1.79 4.56 -13.29
C GLU A 311 2.43 5.47 -12.22
N ILE A 312 3.19 6.49 -12.65
CA ILE A 312 3.79 7.48 -11.74
C ILE A 312 2.73 8.28 -11.00
N THR A 313 1.61 8.60 -11.65
CA THR A 313 0.53 9.35 -11.00
C THR A 313 -0.22 8.46 -9.99
N GLN A 314 -0.43 7.19 -10.31
CA GLN A 314 -1.19 6.27 -9.46
C GLN A 314 -0.53 5.96 -8.12
N ILE A 315 0.79 6.16 -7.95
CA ILE A 315 1.47 5.94 -6.66
C ILE A 315 0.98 6.88 -5.54
N THR A 316 0.23 7.92 -5.88
CA THR A 316 -0.39 8.85 -4.91
C THR A 316 -1.83 8.49 -4.58
N ILE A 317 -2.40 7.47 -5.24
CA ILE A 317 -3.78 7.04 -5.06
C ILE A 317 -3.79 5.82 -4.11
N PRO A 318 -4.51 5.89 -2.96
CA PRO A 318 -4.59 4.78 -2.02
C PRO A 318 -5.10 3.51 -2.69
N GLU A 319 -4.61 2.35 -2.22
CA GLU A 319 -4.93 1.00 -2.74
C GLU A 319 -4.56 0.74 -4.21
N ARG A 320 -4.11 1.75 -4.96
CA ARG A 320 -3.56 1.55 -6.30
C ARG A 320 -2.12 1.10 -6.18
N THR A 321 -1.86 -0.05 -6.77
CA THR A 321 -0.51 -0.60 -6.93
C THR A 321 -0.06 -0.34 -8.36
N SER A 322 1.10 0.31 -8.50
CA SER A 322 1.75 0.43 -9.80
C SER A 322 2.52 -0.86 -10.10
N TYR A 323 2.18 -1.54 -11.20
CA TYR A 323 2.83 -2.80 -11.60
C TYR A 323 3.61 -2.63 -12.92
N LEU A 324 4.81 -3.19 -12.95
CA LEU A 324 5.59 -3.26 -14.19
C LEU A 324 4.85 -4.03 -15.30
N LEU A 325 4.03 -5.01 -14.93
CA LEU A 325 3.22 -5.78 -15.87
C LEU A 325 2.21 -4.90 -16.63
N ASP A 326 1.60 -3.93 -15.97
CA ASP A 326 0.65 -3.00 -16.60
C ASP A 326 1.36 -2.11 -17.61
N LEU A 327 2.53 -1.57 -17.26
CA LEU A 327 3.38 -0.81 -18.21
C LEU A 327 3.76 -1.63 -19.44
N ILE A 328 4.17 -2.90 -19.25
CA ILE A 328 4.53 -3.80 -20.35
C ILE A 328 3.33 -4.06 -21.26
N LEU A 329 2.17 -4.41 -20.69
CA LEU A 329 0.98 -4.75 -21.46
C LEU A 329 0.36 -3.54 -22.15
N ASN A 330 0.42 -2.35 -21.55
CA ASN A 330 -0.01 -1.11 -22.19
C ASN A 330 0.86 -0.76 -23.38
N THR A 331 2.17 -0.89 -23.22
CA THR A 331 3.13 -0.70 -24.32
C THR A 331 2.89 -1.71 -25.44
N ALA A 332 2.66 -2.98 -25.09
CA ALA A 332 2.33 -4.03 -26.05
C ALA A 332 1.01 -3.76 -26.79
N GLY A 333 -0.02 -3.29 -26.08
CA GLY A 333 -1.30 -2.88 -26.69
C GLY A 333 -1.12 -1.73 -27.68
N GLY A 334 -0.35 -0.70 -27.30
CA GLY A 334 0.00 0.42 -28.19
C GLY A 334 0.76 -0.03 -29.45
N PHE A 335 1.72 -0.94 -29.27
CA PHE A 335 2.45 -1.56 -30.37
C PHE A 335 1.52 -2.36 -31.30
N THR A 336 0.64 -3.20 -30.75
CA THR A 336 -0.37 -3.95 -31.51
C THR A 336 -1.29 -3.01 -32.30
N GLY A 337 -1.78 -1.94 -31.67
CA GLY A 337 -2.56 -0.91 -32.35
C GLY A 337 -1.82 -0.29 -33.54
N ALA A 338 -0.53 0.00 -33.37
CA ALA A 338 0.30 0.55 -34.43
C ALA A 338 0.52 -0.44 -35.59
N LEU A 339 0.76 -1.72 -35.29
CA LEU A 339 0.83 -2.78 -36.31
C LEU A 339 -0.48 -2.90 -37.08
N VAL A 340 -1.61 -2.92 -36.37
CA VAL A 340 -2.94 -2.97 -36.98
C VAL A 340 -3.13 -1.80 -37.95
N ALA A 341 -2.80 -0.57 -37.54
CA ALA A 341 -2.87 0.60 -38.42
C ALA A 341 -1.95 0.51 -39.66
N TRP A 342 -0.78 -0.12 -39.53
CA TRP A 342 0.18 -0.31 -40.61
C TRP A 342 -0.31 -1.33 -41.66
N TYR A 343 -0.87 -2.45 -41.20
CA TYR A 343 -1.33 -3.54 -42.08
C TYR A 343 -2.76 -3.36 -42.58
N LEU A 344 -3.59 -2.54 -41.92
CA LEU A 344 -4.91 -2.21 -42.43
C LEU A 344 -4.76 -1.59 -43.82
N PRO A 345 -5.48 -2.10 -44.84
CA PRO A 345 -5.46 -1.51 -46.16
C PRO A 345 -5.66 -0.01 -46.04
N ARG A 346 -4.82 0.78 -46.72
CA ARG A 346 -5.09 2.19 -46.94
C ARG A 346 -6.42 2.23 -47.66
N TRP A 347 -7.52 2.42 -46.92
CA TRP A 347 -8.84 2.62 -47.50
C TRP A 347 -8.64 3.73 -48.52
N ARG A 348 -8.69 3.33 -49.79
CA ARG A 348 -8.44 4.21 -50.91
C ARG A 348 -9.42 5.35 -50.74
N ARG A 349 -8.91 6.57 -50.74
CA ARG A 349 -9.71 7.72 -51.13
C ARG A 349 -10.05 7.45 -52.60
N SER A 350 -11.20 6.80 -52.82
CA SER A 350 -11.91 6.82 -54.09
C SER A 350 -12.50 8.21 -54.26
#